data_AF-A0A7C5DEN6-F1
#
_entry.id   AF-A0A7C5DEN6-F1
#
_cell.length_a   1.000
_cell.length_b   1.000
_cell.length_c   1.000
_cell.angle_alpha   90.00
_cell.angle_beta   90.00
_cell.angle_gamma   90.00
#
_symmetry.space_group_name_H-M   'P 1'
#
loop_
_entity.id
_entity.type
_entity.pdbx_description
1 polymer ?
#
loop_
_entity_poly.entity_id
_entity_poly.type
_entity_poly.pdbx_seq_one_letter_code
_entity_poly.pdbx_strand_id
1 'polypeptide(L)'
;WISPQFKLYLIKEFQRLKDEELKQLGWDIRRNLTKINYRIHTDAIREHLIPVELSREQINLVYASEADLLNMALFGKTAKQWRDENPAEKGNIRDVANASQLVCLANLENLNAHFIQEGLGQPERLARLNQTAIQQMRLLVEDRAVKKLGGKNDEE
;
A
#
# COMPACT_ATOMS: atom_id res chain seq x y z
N TRP A 1 16.27 39.19 30.25
CA TRP A 1 16.30 37.76 30.57
C TRP A 1 14.96 37.16 30.20
N ILE A 2 14.93 36.03 29.49
CA ILE A 2 13.67 35.35 29.12
C ILE A 2 13.20 34.51 30.31
N SER A 3 11.91 34.57 30.63
CA SER A 3 11.33 33.74 31.70
C SER A 3 11.58 32.25 31.43
N PRO A 4 12.02 31.46 32.43
CA PRO A 4 12.19 30.01 32.28
C PRO A 4 10.92 29.30 31.81
N GLN A 5 9.73 29.76 32.24
CA GLN A 5 8.45 29.25 31.79
C GLN A 5 8.26 29.48 30.28
N PHE A 6 8.53 30.69 29.80
CA PHE A 6 8.43 31.00 28.37
C PHE A 6 9.41 30.16 27.54
N LYS A 7 10.64 29.94 28.02
CA LYS A 7 11.62 29.07 27.36
C LYS A 7 11.11 27.62 27.24
N LEU A 8 10.47 27.09 28.27
CA LEU A 8 9.88 25.74 28.24
C LEU A 8 8.73 25.64 27.23
N TYR A 9 7.85 26.64 27.18
CA TYR A 9 6.78 26.70 26.17
C TYR A 9 7.34 26.76 24.75
N LEU A 10 8.39 27.56 24.52
CA LEU A 10 9.05 27.67 23.22
C LEU A 10 9.65 26.32 22.77
N ILE A 11 10.30 25.61 23.69
CA ILE A 11 10.88 24.28 23.40
C ILE A 11 9.77 23.28 23.06
N LYS A 12 8.68 23.23 23.84
CA LYS A 12 7.54 22.33 23.58
C LYS A 12 6.89 22.63 22.23
N GLU A 13 6.71 23.90 21.91
CA GLU A 13 6.09 24.32 20.67
C GLU A 13 6.98 24.01 19.46
N PHE A 14 8.29 24.21 19.58
CA PHE A 14 9.23 23.82 18.54
C PHE A 14 9.27 22.30 18.32
N GLN A 15 9.16 21.51 19.39
CA GLN A 15 9.06 20.05 19.27
C GLN A 15 7.76 19.63 18.58
N ARG A 16 6.63 20.24 18.95
CA ARG A 16 5.32 20.00 18.30
C ARG A 16 5.39 20.26 16.79
N LEU A 17 5.97 21.39 16.39
CA LEU A 17 6.13 21.75 14.97
C LEU A 17 7.01 20.76 14.22
N LYS A 18 8.15 20.35 14.80
CA LYS A 18 9.01 19.31 14.21
C LYS A 18 8.28 17.99 14.00
N ASP A 19 7.50 17.56 14.99
CA ASP A 19 6.75 16.31 14.91
C ASP A 19 5.65 16.38 13.82
N GLU A 20 5.04 17.55 13.64
CA GLU A 20 4.08 17.80 12.55
C GLU A 20 4.74 17.79 11.17
N GLU A 21 5.88 18.47 11.00
CA GLU A 21 6.65 18.44 9.75
C GLU A 21 7.09 17.03 9.38
N LEU A 22 7.58 16.24 10.34
CA LEU A 22 7.98 14.84 10.12
C LEU A 22 6.80 13.97 9.68
N LYS A 23 5.62 14.15 10.30
CA LYS A 23 4.40 13.43 9.90
C LYS A 23 3.98 13.78 8.48
N GLN A 24 4.00 15.07 8.13
CA GLN A 24 3.65 15.53 6.79
C GLN A 24 4.61 14.98 5.74
N LEU A 25 5.92 15.06 6.00
CA LEU A 25 6.94 14.49 5.13
C LEU A 25 6.74 12.98 4.91
N GLY A 26 6.48 12.22 5.98
CA GLY A 26 6.20 10.79 5.88
C GLY A 26 4.94 10.48 5.07
N TRP A 27 3.90 11.33 5.17
CA TRP A 27 2.69 11.21 4.37
C TRP A 27 2.94 11.49 2.87
N ASP A 28 3.70 12.54 2.57
CA ASP A 28 4.05 12.91 1.19
C ASP A 28 4.89 11.83 0.51
N ILE A 29 5.88 11.28 1.21
CA ILE A 29 6.72 10.18 0.71
C ILE A 29 5.86 8.97 0.36
N ARG A 30 4.96 8.55 1.27
CA ARG A 30 4.05 7.43 1.03
C ARG A 30 3.18 7.66 -0.20
N ARG A 31 2.59 8.85 -0.34
CA ARG A 31 1.73 9.18 -1.47
C ARG A 31 2.49 9.16 -2.80
N ASN A 32 3.70 9.72 -2.82
CA ASN A 32 4.55 9.73 -4.00
C ASN A 32 4.99 8.31 -4.39
N LEU A 33 5.35 7.48 -3.42
CA LEU A 33 5.72 6.09 -3.66
C LEU A 33 4.55 5.30 -4.26
N THR A 34 3.35 5.41 -3.70
CA THR A 34 2.15 4.76 -4.27
C THR A 34 1.89 5.22 -5.70
N LYS A 35 2.01 6.52 -5.99
CA LYS A 35 1.81 7.06 -7.34
C LYS A 35 2.84 6.54 -8.34
N ILE A 36 4.10 6.43 -7.92
CA ILE A 36 5.18 5.88 -8.76
C ILE A 36 4.92 4.39 -9.01
N ASN A 37 4.58 3.62 -7.98
CA ASN A 37 4.32 2.19 -8.11
C ASN A 37 3.12 1.90 -9.03
N TYR A 38 2.05 2.67 -8.90
CA TYR A 38 0.92 2.59 -9.83
C TYR A 38 1.37 2.79 -11.28
N ARG A 39 2.18 3.82 -11.56
CA ARG A 39 2.68 4.08 -12.92
C ARG A 39 3.54 2.94 -13.45
N ILE A 40 4.52 2.50 -12.67
CA ILE A 40 5.41 1.38 -13.02
C ILE A 40 4.60 0.13 -13.37
N HIS A 41 3.59 -0.19 -12.55
CA HIS A 41 2.73 -1.35 -12.79
C HIS A 41 1.88 -1.18 -14.05
N THR A 42 1.22 -0.03 -14.23
CA THR A 42 0.39 0.20 -15.42
C THR A 42 1.19 0.26 -16.72
N ASP A 43 2.42 0.77 -16.68
CA ASP A 43 3.33 0.80 -17.82
C ASP A 43 3.78 -0.62 -18.18
N ALA A 44 4.14 -1.45 -17.19
CA ALA A 44 4.48 -2.86 -17.42
C ALA A 44 3.32 -3.65 -18.06
N ILE A 45 2.09 -3.47 -17.56
CA ILE A 45 0.89 -4.06 -18.17
C ILE A 45 0.75 -3.61 -19.63
N ARG A 46 0.85 -2.29 -19.87
CA ARG A 46 0.69 -1.72 -21.20
C ARG A 46 1.69 -2.27 -22.19
N GLU A 47 2.95 -2.41 -21.78
CA GLU A 47 4.05 -2.75 -22.67
C GLU A 47 4.17 -4.26 -22.94
N HIS A 48 3.73 -5.10 -22.01
CA HIS A 48 3.98 -6.55 -22.09
C HIS A 48 2.70 -7.40 -22.17
N LEU A 49 1.55 -6.88 -21.72
CA LEU A 49 0.31 -7.64 -21.65
C LEU A 49 -0.78 -7.14 -22.61
N ILE A 50 -0.63 -5.96 -23.22
CA ILE A 50 -1.61 -5.38 -24.14
C ILE A 50 -1.11 -5.47 -25.59
N PRO A 51 -1.72 -6.35 -26.42
CA PRO A 51 -1.53 -6.34 -27.86
C PRO A 51 -2.00 -5.04 -28.53
N VAL A 52 -1.39 -4.69 -29.66
CA VAL A 52 -1.63 -3.45 -30.42
C VAL A 52 -3.08 -3.35 -30.95
N GLU A 53 -3.77 -4.47 -31.12
CA GLU A 53 -5.06 -4.56 -31.83
C GLU A 53 -6.29 -4.63 -30.91
N LEU A 54 -6.11 -4.52 -29.59
CA LEU A 54 -7.22 -4.62 -28.65
C LEU A 54 -8.15 -3.40 -28.65
N SER A 55 -9.45 -3.65 -28.45
CA SER A 55 -10.43 -2.60 -28.18
C SER A 55 -10.21 -1.98 -26.80
N ARG A 56 -10.74 -0.76 -26.59
CA ARG A 56 -10.68 -0.10 -25.28
C ARG A 56 -11.30 -0.92 -24.16
N GLU A 57 -12.38 -1.63 -24.45
CA GLU A 57 -13.06 -2.49 -23.48
C GLU A 57 -12.19 -3.67 -23.09
N GLN A 58 -11.53 -4.31 -24.06
CA GLN A 58 -10.60 -5.42 -23.83
C GLN A 58 -9.38 -4.95 -23.02
N ILE A 59 -8.85 -3.77 -23.33
CA ILE A 59 -7.77 -3.15 -22.55
C ILE A 59 -8.17 -2.96 -21.09
N ASN A 60 -9.38 -2.42 -20.85
CA ASN A 60 -9.89 -2.23 -19.49
C ASN A 60 -10.06 -3.56 -18.74
N LEU A 61 -10.43 -4.65 -19.44
CA LEU A 61 -10.50 -5.98 -18.84
C LEU A 61 -9.12 -6.50 -18.40
N VAL A 62 -8.06 -6.24 -19.17
CA VAL A 62 -6.69 -6.61 -18.78
C VAL A 62 -6.29 -5.85 -17.51
N TYR A 63 -6.48 -4.53 -17.46
CA TYR A 63 -6.19 -3.74 -16.27
C TYR A 63 -7.00 -4.18 -15.04
N ALA A 64 -8.30 -4.47 -15.22
CA ALA A 64 -9.14 -4.96 -14.14
C ALA A 64 -8.68 -6.33 -13.64
N SER A 65 -8.32 -7.24 -14.54
CA SER A 65 -7.78 -8.56 -14.20
C SER A 65 -6.48 -8.47 -13.39
N GLU A 66 -5.57 -7.60 -13.80
CA GLU A 66 -4.30 -7.39 -13.09
C GLU A 66 -4.49 -6.69 -11.74
N ALA A 67 -5.47 -5.80 -11.61
CA ALA A 67 -5.85 -5.23 -10.32
C ALA A 67 -6.47 -6.30 -9.40
N ASP A 68 -7.30 -7.18 -9.94
CA ASP A 68 -7.89 -8.29 -9.19
C ASP A 68 -6.85 -9.32 -8.76
N LEU A 69 -5.80 -9.55 -9.54
CA LEU A 69 -4.69 -10.40 -9.13
C LEU A 69 -4.01 -9.88 -7.84
N LEU A 70 -3.81 -8.57 -7.73
CA LEU A 70 -3.28 -7.95 -6.51
C LEU A 70 -4.27 -8.08 -5.33
N ASN A 71 -5.57 -7.89 -5.60
CA ASN A 71 -6.60 -8.05 -4.57
C ASN A 71 -6.68 -9.50 -4.07
N MET A 72 -6.59 -10.47 -4.98
CA MET A 72 -6.55 -11.90 -4.66
C MET A 72 -5.31 -12.23 -3.84
N ALA A 73 -4.14 -11.70 -4.21
CA ALA A 73 -2.89 -11.96 -3.50
C ALA A 73 -2.93 -11.50 -2.03
N LEU A 74 -3.57 -10.36 -1.73
CA LEU A 74 -3.60 -9.81 -0.37
C LEU A 74 -4.88 -10.14 0.41
N PHE A 75 -6.04 -10.07 -0.22
CA PHE A 75 -7.34 -10.18 0.44
C PHE A 75 -8.08 -11.48 0.13
N GLY A 76 -7.56 -12.31 -0.79
CA GLY A 76 -8.18 -13.57 -1.18
C GLY A 76 -9.50 -13.42 -1.96
N LYS A 77 -9.81 -12.23 -2.47
CA LYS A 77 -11.06 -11.96 -3.19
C LYS A 77 -10.87 -10.92 -4.31
N THR A 78 -11.68 -11.03 -5.35
CA THR A 78 -11.78 -10.04 -6.43
C THR A 78 -12.60 -8.82 -6.00
N ALA A 79 -12.50 -7.73 -6.76
CA ALA A 79 -13.31 -6.54 -6.56
C ALA A 79 -14.81 -6.81 -6.71
N LYS A 80 -15.20 -7.81 -7.51
CA LYS A 80 -16.59 -8.25 -7.62
C LYS A 80 -17.03 -9.01 -6.36
N GLN A 81 -16.27 -10.02 -5.94
CA GLN A 81 -16.58 -10.80 -4.73
C GLN A 81 -16.69 -9.91 -3.50
N TRP A 82 -15.79 -8.95 -3.34
CA TRP A 82 -15.87 -7.99 -2.23
C TRP A 82 -17.14 -7.12 -2.28
N ARG A 83 -17.57 -6.65 -3.45
CA ARG A 83 -18.81 -5.88 -3.59
C ARG A 83 -20.05 -6.73 -3.28
N ASP A 84 -20.05 -7.98 -3.74
CA ASP A 84 -21.14 -8.93 -3.48
C ASP A 84 -21.27 -9.22 -1.97
N GLU A 85 -20.15 -9.29 -1.24
CA GLU A 85 -20.11 -9.47 0.22
C GLU A 85 -20.42 -8.18 1.01
N ASN A 86 -20.22 -7.00 0.43
CA ASN A 86 -20.36 -5.70 1.09
C ASN A 86 -21.34 -4.77 0.33
N PRO A 87 -22.61 -5.16 0.17
CA PRO A 87 -23.58 -4.41 -0.66
C PRO A 87 -23.94 -3.03 -0.11
N ALA A 88 -23.71 -2.78 1.18
CA ALA A 88 -23.94 -1.49 1.82
C ALA A 88 -22.78 -0.49 1.65
N GLU A 89 -21.58 -0.98 1.26
CA GLU A 89 -20.39 -0.15 1.11
C GLU A 89 -20.35 0.47 -0.29
N LYS A 90 -20.11 1.79 -0.36
CA LYS A 90 -20.07 2.53 -1.64
C LYS A 90 -18.68 2.58 -2.28
N GLY A 91 -17.66 2.04 -1.60
CA GLY A 91 -16.25 2.14 -2.00
C GLY A 91 -15.70 0.89 -2.68
N ASN A 92 -14.38 0.75 -2.64
CA ASN A 92 -13.61 -0.42 -3.06
C ASN A 92 -12.93 -1.04 -1.83
N ILE A 93 -12.53 -2.32 -1.92
CA ILE A 93 -11.75 -3.00 -0.87
C ILE A 93 -10.50 -2.22 -0.42
N ARG A 94 -9.89 -1.44 -1.33
CA ARG A 94 -8.73 -0.60 -1.02
C ARG A 94 -9.07 0.59 -0.13
N ASP A 95 -10.31 1.09 -0.16
CA ASP A 95 -10.73 2.26 0.64
C ASP A 95 -10.90 1.90 2.13
N VAL A 96 -11.20 0.63 2.41
CA VAL A 96 -11.33 0.09 3.77
C VAL A 96 -10.06 -0.61 4.26
N ALA A 97 -9.00 -0.61 3.45
CA ALA A 97 -7.73 -1.23 3.80
C ALA A 97 -6.94 -0.38 4.81
N ASN A 98 -6.30 -1.06 5.77
CA ASN A 98 -5.46 -0.37 6.74
C ASN A 98 -4.08 0.02 6.14
N ALA A 99 -3.34 0.88 6.84
CA ALA A 99 -2.04 1.38 6.37
C ALA A 99 -1.04 0.26 6.02
N SER A 100 -1.00 -0.84 6.79
CA SER A 100 -0.10 -1.97 6.51
C SER A 100 -0.49 -2.70 5.22
N GLN A 101 -1.79 -2.89 4.99
CA GLN A 101 -2.31 -3.48 3.76
C GLN A 101 -2.03 -2.60 2.54
N LEU A 102 -2.19 -1.27 2.66
CA LEU A 102 -1.88 -0.33 1.58
C LEU A 102 -0.39 -0.32 1.22
N VAL A 103 0.50 -0.41 2.21
CA VAL A 103 1.95 -0.56 1.98
C VAL A 103 2.25 -1.88 1.28
N CYS A 104 1.63 -2.97 1.72
CA CYS A 104 1.77 -4.27 1.07
C CYS A 104 1.32 -4.20 -0.40
N LEU A 105 0.14 -3.62 -0.69
CA LEU A 105 -0.34 -3.44 -2.07
C LEU A 105 0.64 -2.66 -2.93
N ALA A 106 1.14 -1.52 -2.44
CA ALA A 106 2.09 -0.71 -3.19
C ALA A 106 3.36 -1.51 -3.53
N ASN A 107 3.83 -2.39 -2.64
CA ASN A 107 4.95 -3.26 -2.93
C ASN A 107 4.59 -4.37 -3.92
N LEU A 108 3.42 -4.98 -3.80
CA LEU A 108 2.94 -6.00 -4.75
C LEU A 108 2.78 -5.44 -6.16
N GLU A 109 2.37 -4.17 -6.32
CA GLU A 109 2.32 -3.48 -7.62
C GLU A 109 3.71 -3.45 -8.29
N ASN A 110 4.74 -3.11 -7.52
CA ASN A 110 6.12 -3.06 -8.00
C ASN A 110 6.64 -4.46 -8.39
N LEU A 111 6.43 -5.46 -7.53
CA LEU A 111 6.83 -6.84 -7.81
C LEU A 111 6.10 -7.42 -9.02
N ASN A 112 4.80 -7.15 -9.14
CA ASN A 112 4.03 -7.64 -10.26
C ASN A 112 4.53 -7.03 -11.58
N ALA A 113 4.89 -5.76 -11.59
CA ALA A 113 5.52 -5.12 -12.74
C ALA A 113 6.82 -5.82 -13.16
N HIS A 114 7.68 -6.15 -12.21
CA HIS A 114 8.91 -6.90 -12.46
C HIS A 114 8.61 -8.29 -13.03
N PHE A 115 7.67 -9.03 -12.43
CA PHE A 115 7.30 -10.35 -12.93
C PHE A 115 6.68 -10.32 -14.32
N ILE A 116 5.94 -9.26 -14.66
CA ILE A 116 5.43 -9.03 -16.01
C ILE A 116 6.59 -8.85 -17.00
N GLN A 117 7.60 -8.06 -16.63
CA GLN A 117 8.80 -7.86 -17.46
C GLN A 117 9.60 -9.15 -17.65
N GLU A 118 9.63 -10.02 -16.64
CA GLU A 118 10.23 -11.36 -16.74
C GLU A 118 9.39 -12.36 -17.57
N GLY A 119 8.21 -11.97 -18.04
CA GLY A 119 7.33 -12.82 -18.83
C GLY A 119 6.63 -13.92 -18.03
N LEU A 120 6.54 -13.78 -16.70
CA LEU A 120 5.89 -14.78 -15.86
C LEU A 120 4.38 -14.81 -16.08
N GLY A 121 3.83 -16.02 -16.16
CA GLY A 121 2.40 -16.25 -16.34
C GLY A 121 1.59 -15.78 -15.13
N GLN A 122 0.35 -15.33 -15.38
CA GLN A 122 -0.53 -14.80 -14.33
C GLN A 122 -0.71 -15.74 -13.11
N PRO A 123 -0.88 -17.07 -13.27
CA PRO A 123 -1.00 -17.99 -12.12
C PRO A 123 0.26 -18.04 -11.25
N GLU A 124 1.42 -18.02 -11.88
CA GLU A 124 2.71 -18.05 -11.17
C GLU A 124 2.95 -16.73 -10.42
N ARG A 125 2.64 -15.60 -11.06
CA ARG A 125 2.69 -14.27 -10.43
C ARG A 125 1.82 -14.21 -9.19
N LEU A 126 0.57 -14.67 -9.28
CA LEU A 126 -0.36 -14.70 -8.16
C LEU A 126 0.21 -15.50 -6.97
N ALA A 127 0.76 -16.69 -7.21
CA ALA A 127 1.34 -17.51 -6.15
C ALA A 127 2.50 -16.80 -5.43
N ARG A 128 3.45 -16.23 -6.19
CA ARG A 128 4.60 -15.50 -5.63
C ARG A 128 4.19 -14.22 -4.88
N LEU A 129 3.21 -13.50 -5.42
CA LEU A 129 2.67 -12.28 -4.79
C LEU A 129 1.92 -12.61 -3.50
N ASN A 130 1.12 -13.68 -3.47
CA ASN A 130 0.42 -14.11 -2.26
C ASN A 130 1.40 -14.55 -1.17
N GLN A 131 2.42 -15.34 -1.52
CA GLN A 131 3.47 -15.73 -0.58
C GLN A 131 4.17 -14.50 0.03
N THR A 132 4.50 -13.54 -0.82
CA THR A 132 5.10 -12.27 -0.39
C THR A 132 4.16 -11.47 0.52
N ALA A 133 2.89 -11.37 0.16
CA ALA A 133 1.87 -10.66 0.95
C ALA A 133 1.72 -11.27 2.35
N ILE A 134 1.67 -12.61 2.44
CA ILE A 134 1.61 -13.33 3.72
C ILE A 134 2.83 -13.01 4.59
N GLN A 135 4.03 -13.05 4.01
CA GLN A 135 5.26 -12.74 4.73
C GLN A 135 5.28 -11.29 5.23
N GLN A 136 4.92 -10.33 4.37
CA GLN A 136 4.89 -8.91 4.74
C GLN A 136 3.87 -8.62 5.83
N MET A 137 2.67 -9.20 5.73
CA MET A 137 1.63 -8.99 6.72
C MET A 137 2.01 -9.60 8.08
N ARG A 138 2.70 -10.75 8.12
CA ARG A 138 3.24 -11.31 9.37
C ARG A 138 4.22 -10.35 10.04
N LEU A 139 5.22 -9.87 9.29
CA LEU A 139 6.24 -8.95 9.82
C LEU A 139 5.64 -7.62 10.31
N LEU A 140 4.68 -7.07 9.58
CA LEU A 140 4.03 -5.80 9.95
C LEU A 140 3.11 -5.93 11.18
N VAL A 141 2.54 -7.12 11.42
CA VAL A 141 1.77 -7.40 12.63
C VAL A 141 2.70 -7.62 13.82
N GLU A 142 3.80 -8.35 13.64
CA GLU A 142 4.82 -8.58 14.66
C GLU A 142 5.49 -7.26 15.10
N ASP A 143 5.89 -6.38 14.18
CA ASP A 143 6.48 -5.08 14.52
C ASP A 143 5.52 -4.20 15.35
N ARG A 144 4.22 -4.24 15.03
CA ARG A 144 3.20 -3.56 15.85
C ARG A 144 3.07 -4.16 17.24
N ALA A 145 3.12 -5.49 17.35
CA ALA A 145 3.06 -6.17 18.64
C ALA A 145 4.29 -5.81 19.50
N VAL A 146 5.49 -5.80 18.90
CA VAL A 146 6.74 -5.41 19.58
C VAL A 146 6.71 -3.94 20.02
N LYS A 147 6.29 -3.00 19.16
CA LYS A 147 6.15 -1.58 19.53
C LYS A 147 5.13 -1.35 20.64
N LYS A 148 4.02 -2.11 20.65
CA LYS A 148 3.00 -2.03 21.71
C LYS A 148 3.51 -2.55 23.05
N LEU A 149 4.47 -3.48 23.05
CA LEU A 149 5.10 -4.01 24.27
C LEU A 149 6.25 -3.12 24.77
N GLY A 150 6.98 -2.46 23.88
CA GLY A 150 8.08 -1.54 24.24
C GLY A 150 7.62 -0.17 24.75
N GLY A 151 6.39 0.26 24.45
CA GLY A 151 5.85 1.57 24.84
C GLY A 151 5.31 1.68 26.27
N LYS A 152 5.67 0.77 27.18
CA LYS A 152 5.18 0.78 28.58
C LYS A 152 6.23 1.09 29.65
N ASN A 153 7.48 1.40 29.26
CA ASN A 153 8.57 1.59 30.23
C ASN A 153 9.12 3.02 30.34
N ASP A 154 8.48 4.02 29.72
CA ASP A 154 8.90 5.43 29.81
C ASP A 154 7.80 6.33 30.42
N GLU A 155 7.20 5.89 31.53
CA GLU A 155 6.46 6.78 32.44
C GLU A 155 7.05 6.61 33.85
N GLU A 156 7.97 7.51 34.20
CA GLU A 156 8.34 7.85 35.60
C GLU A 156 7.18 8.53 36.31
#